data_AF-A0A969EX97-F1
#
_entry.id   AF-A0A969EX97-F1
#
_cell.length_a   1.000
_cell.length_b   1.000
_cell.length_c   1.000
_cell.angle_alpha   90.00
_cell.angle_beta   90.00
_cell.angle_gamma   90.00
#
_symmetry.space_group_name_H-M   'P 1'
#
loop_
_entity.id
_entity.type
_entity.pdbx_description
1 polymer ?
#
loop_
_entity_poly.entity_id
_entity_poly.type
_entity_poly.pdbx_seq_one_letter_code
_entity_poly.pdbx_strand_id
1 'polypeptide(L)' 'MASNEQQLLDDFRNLPAAQQAQVVDFIEFLKAKRQVSPVVQPEKSFLAAADEFIGCLEGPGDLSTNPQYFEGFGQ' A
#
# COMPACT_ATOMS: atom_id res chain seq x y z
N MET A 1 -39.47 -0.77 5.57
CA MET A 1 -38.12 -0.61 6.12
C MET A 1 -37.61 0.70 5.58
N ALA A 2 -37.44 1.74 6.41
CA ALA A 2 -36.86 2.99 5.94
C ALA A 2 -35.49 2.65 5.34
N SER A 3 -35.27 3.05 4.08
CA SER A 3 -33.99 2.79 3.42
C SER A 3 -32.90 3.40 4.29
N ASN A 4 -31.89 2.62 4.70
CA ASN A 4 -30.77 3.10 5.54
C ASN A 4 -30.15 4.41 5.00
N GLU A 5 -30.28 4.65 3.69
CA GLU A 5 -29.85 5.86 3.00
C GLU A 5 -30.66 7.13 3.37
N GLN A 6 -31.98 7.03 3.57
CA GLN A 6 -32.81 8.18 3.93
C GLN A 6 -32.52 8.65 5.35
N GLN A 7 -32.40 7.72 6.29
CA GLN A 7 -32.04 8.03 7.67
C GLN A 7 -30.64 8.66 7.75
N LEU A 8 -29.68 8.14 6.98
CA LEU A 8 -28.32 8.68 6.93
C LEU A 8 -28.26 10.10 6.34
N LEU A 9 -29.08 10.41 5.33
CA LEU A 9 -29.16 11.76 4.76
C LEU A 9 -29.77 12.76 5.75
N ASP A 10 -30.81 12.36 6.47
CA ASP A 10 -31.44 13.22 7.48
C ASP A 10 -30.49 13.46 8.66
N ASP A 11 -29.81 12.42 9.15
CA ASP A 11 -28.81 12.56 10.21
C ASP A 11 -27.66 13.47 9.76
N PHE A 12 -27.13 13.30 8.55
CA PHE A 12 -26.05 14.13 8.01
C PHE A 12 -26.44 15.61 7.90
N ARG A 13 -27.66 15.90 7.43
CA ARG A 13 -28.17 17.28 7.30
C ARG A 13 -28.34 17.97 8.65
N ASN A 14 -28.63 17.21 9.70
CA ASN A 14 -28.81 17.74 11.05
C ASN A 14 -27.49 17.93 11.82
N LEU A 15 -26.36 17.46 11.29
CA LEU A 15 -25.05 17.69 11.91
C LEU A 15 -24.56 19.13 11.71
N PRO A 16 -23.79 19.68 12.67
CA PRO A 16 -23.04 20.92 12.47
C PRO A 16 -22.06 20.82 11.30
N ALA A 17 -21.76 21.94 10.63
CA ALA A 17 -20.88 21.99 9.45
C ALA A 17 -19.51 21.32 9.67
N ALA A 18 -18.92 21.47 10.86
CA ALA A 18 -17.64 20.84 11.20
C ALA A 18 -17.74 19.30 11.22
N GLN A 19 -18.86 18.75 11.68
CA GLN A 19 -19.09 17.30 11.73
C GLN A 19 -19.48 16.75 10.35
N GLN A 20 -20.16 17.54 9.52
CA GLN A 20 -20.40 17.19 8.11
C GLN A 20 -19.08 17.03 7.36
N ALA A 21 -18.12 17.94 7.56
CA ALA A 21 -16.79 17.83 6.97
C ALA A 21 -16.07 16.54 7.39
N GLN A 22 -16.12 16.18 8.68
CA GLN A 22 -15.53 14.91 9.16
C GLN A 22 -16.14 13.67 8.51
N VAL A 23 -17.45 13.67 8.25
CA VAL A 23 -18.12 12.56 7.55
C VAL A 23 -17.65 12.48 6.11
N VAL A 24 -17.50 13.62 5.42
CA VAL A 24 -16.96 13.67 4.05
C VAL A 24 -15.52 13.12 4.03
N ASP A 25 -14.66 13.61 4.92
CA ASP A 25 -13.27 13.15 5.04
C ASP A 25 -13.20 11.64 5.28
N PHE A 26 -14.09 11.10 6.13
CA PHE A 26 -14.15 9.67 6.39
C PHE A 26 -14.59 8.87 5.16
N ILE A 27 -15.58 9.35 4.40
CA ILE A 27 -16.01 8.71 3.15
C ILE A 27 -14.88 8.71 2.13
N GLU A 28 -14.14 9.82 2.00
CA GLU A 28 -12.97 9.91 1.13
C GLU A 28 -11.86 8.94 1.56
N PHE A 29 -11.57 8.85 2.85
CA PHE A 29 -10.65 7.87 3.41
C PHE A 29 -11.05 6.42 3.05
N LEU A 30 -12.34 6.08 3.18
CA LEU A 30 -12.82 4.75 2.81
C LEU A 30 -12.69 4.47 1.32
N LYS A 31 -12.95 5.47 0.46
CA LYS A 31 -12.74 5.36 -0.99
C LYS A 31 -11.26 5.14 -1.32
N ALA A 32 -10.37 5.90 -0.69
CA ALA A 32 -8.92 5.76 -0.86
C ALA A 32 -8.45 4.37 -0.42
N LYS A 33 -8.89 3.88 0.74
CA LYS A 33 -8.58 2.51 1.21
C LYS A 33 -9.05 1.42 0.24
N ARG A 34 -10.18 1.61 -0.43
CA ARG A 34 -10.68 0.66 -1.44
C ARG A 34 -9.84 0.69 -2.73
N GLN A 35 -9.34 1.85 -3.13
CA GLN A 35 -8.41 1.95 -4.25
C GLN A 35 -7.05 1.32 -3.93
N VAL A 36 -6.62 1.39 -2.67
CA VAL A 36 -5.48 0.65 -2.12
C VAL A 36 -5.94 -0.71 -1.57
N SER A 37 -6.94 -1.35 -2.20
CA SER A 37 -7.16 -2.77 -1.95
C SER A 37 -5.81 -3.44 -2.14
N PRO A 38 -5.27 -4.14 -1.11
CA PRO A 38 -4.11 -4.95 -1.33
C PRO A 38 -4.55 -5.89 -2.44
N VAL A 39 -3.94 -5.79 -3.61
CA VAL A 39 -3.89 -6.95 -4.48
C VAL A 39 -3.38 -8.02 -3.53
N VAL A 40 -4.24 -8.99 -3.20
CA VAL A 40 -3.82 -10.21 -2.53
C VAL A 40 -2.99 -10.90 -3.60
N GLN A 41 -1.81 -10.36 -3.83
CA GLN A 41 -0.76 -11.09 -4.49
C GLN A 41 -0.48 -12.20 -3.50
N PRO A 42 -0.48 -13.46 -3.95
CA PRO A 42 0.03 -14.52 -3.10
C PRO A 42 1.35 -14.03 -2.52
N GLU A 43 1.58 -14.22 -1.22
CA GLU A 43 2.80 -13.79 -0.56
C GLU A 43 4.00 -14.47 -1.24
N LYS A 44 4.50 -13.83 -2.29
CA LYS A 44 5.70 -14.26 -3.01
C LYS A 44 6.85 -13.71 -2.21
N SER A 45 7.79 -14.58 -1.87
CA SER A 45 9.08 -14.13 -1.37
C SER A 45 9.71 -13.20 -2.40
N PHE A 46 10.55 -12.27 -1.94
CA PHE A 46 11.30 -11.39 -2.82
C PHE A 46 12.05 -12.17 -3.90
N LEU A 47 12.64 -13.33 -3.54
CA LEU A 47 13.30 -14.22 -4.48
C LEU A 47 12.35 -14.75 -5.57
N ALA A 48 11.14 -15.18 -5.21
CA ALA A 48 10.16 -15.68 -6.18
C ALA A 48 9.61 -14.58 -7.11
N ALA A 49 9.64 -13.32 -6.67
CA ALA A 49 9.32 -12.17 -7.53
C ALA A 49 10.49 -11.78 -8.44
N ALA A 50 11.73 -12.03 -8.01
CA ALA A 50 12.94 -11.70 -8.75
C ALA A 50 13.34 -12.76 -9.79
N ASP A 51 12.75 -13.97 -9.76
CA ASP A 51 13.16 -15.13 -10.55
C ASP A 51 13.28 -14.84 -12.07
N GLU A 52 12.31 -14.11 -12.64
CA GLU A 52 12.33 -13.73 -14.06
C GLU A 52 13.43 -12.72 -14.43
N PHE A 53 13.98 -12.03 -13.41
CA PHE A 53 15.03 -11.03 -13.56
C PHE A 53 16.44 -11.59 -13.31
N ILE A 54 16.55 -12.81 -12.80
CA ILE A 54 17.84 -13.45 -12.53
C ILE A 54 18.56 -13.73 -13.86
N GLY A 55 19.73 -13.11 -14.04
CA GLY A 55 20.60 -13.36 -15.19
C GLY A 55 20.20 -12.69 -16.50
N CYS A 56 19.08 -11.95 -16.56
CA CYS A 56 18.69 -11.17 -17.74
C CYS A 56 19.03 -9.68 -17.63
N LEU A 57 19.37 -9.21 -16.42
CA LEU A 57 19.77 -7.83 -16.18
C LEU A 57 21.29 -7.67 -16.28
N GLU A 58 21.74 -6.68 -17.05
CA GLU A 58 23.13 -6.22 -17.03
C GLU A 58 23.37 -5.45 -15.73
N GLY A 59 24.18 -6.04 -14.85
CA GLY A 59 24.68 -5.40 -13.64
C GLY A 59 26.11 -4.89 -13.80
N PRO A 60 26.62 -4.09 -12.85
CA PRO A 60 28.03 -3.76 -12.82
C PRO A 60 28.86 -5.05 -12.77
N GLY A 61 29.90 -5.14 -13.60
CA GLY A 61 30.78 -6.32 -13.68
C GLY A 61 31.54 -6.59 -12.38
N ASP A 62 31.56 -5.62 -11.47
CA ASP A 62 32.08 -5.72 -10.12
C ASP A 62 30.96 -5.45 -9.11
N LEU A 63 30.63 -6.46 -8.29
CA LEU A 63 29.64 -6.36 -7.22
C LEU A 63 30.24 -5.87 -5.90
N SER A 64 31.52 -5.48 -5.87
CA SER A 64 32.20 -4.95 -4.67
C SER A 64 31.82 -3.50 -4.33
N THR A 65 30.53 -3.19 -4.43
CA THR A 65 29.97 -1.88 -4.04
C THR A 65 30.09 -1.62 -2.53
N ASN A 66 30.39 -2.64 -1.74
CA ASN A 66 30.73 -2.53 -0.32
C ASN A 66 32.02 -3.32 0.03
N PRO A 67 33.21 -2.72 -0.17
CA PRO A 67 34.50 -3.38 0.09
C PRO A 67 34.69 -3.78 1.56
N GLN A 68 34.11 -3.00 2.48
CA GLN A 68 34.20 -3.24 3.93
C GLN A 68 33.54 -4.55 4.34
N TYR A 69 32.56 -5.04 3.57
CA TYR A 69 31.89 -6.31 3.84
C TYR A 69 32.83 -7.52 3.70
N PHE A 70 33.87 -7.41 2.89
CA PHE A 70 34.80 -8.51 2.61
C PHE A 70 36.01 -8.55 3.56
N GLU A 71 36.11 -7.61 4.50
CA GLU A 71 37.17 -7.64 5.50
C GLU A 71 37.06 -8.89 6.39
N GLY A 72 38.13 -9.69 6.45
CA GLY A 72 38.20 -10.90 7.27
C GLY A 72 37.77 -12.20 6.58
N PHE A 73 37.30 -12.17 5.33
CA PHE A 73 37.11 -13.38 4.54
C PHE A 73 38.46 -13.95 4.07
N GLY A 74 38.70 -15.25 4.28
CA GLY A 74 39.89 -15.95 3.78
C GLY A 74 41.16 -15.84 4.64
N GLN A 75 41.03 -15.44 5.91
CA GLN A 75 42.10 -15.54 6.92
C GLN A 75 42.06 -16.88 7.66
#